data_AF-A0A6B3IE15-F1
#
_entry.id   AF-A0A6B3IE15-F1
#
_cell.length_a   1.000
_cell.length_b   1.000
_cell.length_c   1.000
_cell.angle_alpha   90.00
_cell.angle_beta   90.00
_cell.angle_gamma   90.00
#
_symmetry.space_group_name_H-M   'P 1'
#
loop_
_entity.id
_entity.type
_entity.pdbx_description
1 polymer ?
#
loop_
_entity_poly.entity_id
_entity_poly.type
_entity_poly.pdbx_seq_one_letter_code
_entity_poly.pdbx_strand_id
1 'polypeptide(L)' 'YFPNKVHQQEVNEPFKVLELDGRYDVVARISGGGVSGQAGALRLGVARSLNEADVDNNRATLKKAGFLSRD' A
#
# COMPACT_ATOMS: atom_id res chain seq x y z
N TYR A 1 -12.37 5.07 7.74
CA TYR A 1 -12.23 5.82 6.48
C TYR A 1 -12.74 5.00 5.31
N PHE A 2 -12.19 3.81 5.05
CA PHE A 2 -12.75 2.88 4.06
C PHE A 2 -13.89 2.03 4.69
N PRO A 3 -15.15 2.16 4.22
CA PRO A 3 -16.29 1.46 4.83
C PRO A 3 -16.31 -0.04 4.48
N ASN A 4 -15.77 -0.41 3.32
CA ASN A 4 -15.80 -1.79 2.83
C ASN A 4 -14.51 -2.54 3.17
N LYS A 5 -14.65 -3.82 3.54
CA LYS A 5 -13.52 -4.71 3.83
C LYS A 5 -12.56 -4.85 2.64
N VAL A 6 -13.07 -4.80 1.42
CA VAL A 6 -12.24 -4.91 0.20
C VAL A 6 -11.19 -3.80 0.16
N HIS A 7 -11.59 -2.54 0.32
CA HIS A 7 -10.65 -1.41 0.32
C HIS A 7 -9.72 -1.43 1.54
N GLN A 8 -10.18 -1.91 2.69
CA GLN A 8 -9.31 -2.10 3.86
C GLN A 8 -8.26 -3.19 3.60
N GLN A 9 -8.61 -4.26 2.89
CA GLN A 9 -7.66 -5.30 2.52
C GLN A 9 -6.67 -4.78 1.48
N GLU A 10 -7.16 -4.10 0.45
CA GLU A 10 -6.36 -3.50 -0.63
C GLU A 10 -5.23 -2.62 -0.10
N VAL A 11 -5.53 -1.70 0.83
CA VAL A 11 -4.51 -0.81 1.41
C VAL A 11 -3.47 -1.55 2.27
N ASN A 12 -3.81 -2.75 2.76
CA ASN A 12 -2.94 -3.57 3.61
C ASN A 12 -2.16 -4.65 2.84
N GLU A 13 -2.48 -4.89 1.56
CA GLU A 13 -1.80 -5.91 0.74
C GLU A 13 -0.26 -5.78 0.71
N PRO A 14 0.34 -4.58 0.61
CA PRO A 14 1.79 -4.45 0.59
C PRO A 14 2.46 -4.92 1.89
N PHE A 15 1.80 -4.73 3.05
CA PHE A 15 2.31 -5.21 4.33
C PHE A 15 2.27 -6.73 4.39
N LYS A 16 1.17 -7.34 3.96
CA LYS A 16 1.00 -8.80 3.96
C LYS A 16 2.03 -9.50 3.09
N VAL A 17 2.26 -8.98 1.88
CA VAL A 17 3.23 -9.56 0.95
C VAL A 17 4.68 -9.45 1.46
N LEU A 18 4.96 -8.48 2.32
CA LEU A 18 6.26 -8.31 2.97
C LEU A 18 6.32 -8.92 4.39
N GLU A 19 5.24 -9.51 4.89
CA GLU A 19 5.12 -10.01 6.27
C GLU A 19 5.44 -8.94 7.34
N LEU A 20 5.02 -7.69 7.06
CA LEU A 20 5.23 -6.51 7.90
C LEU A 20 3.96 -6.06 8.65
N ASP A 21 2.94 -6.93 8.73
CA ASP A 21 1.70 -6.63 9.45
C ASP A 21 1.99 -6.19 10.90
N GLY A 22 1.42 -5.05 11.29
CA GLY A 22 1.57 -4.48 12.63
C GLY A 22 2.95 -3.88 12.94
N ARG A 23 3.88 -3.82 11.97
CA ARG A 23 5.22 -3.26 12.19
C ARG A 23 5.33 -1.75 11.95
N TYR A 24 4.32 -1.15 11.31
CA TYR A 24 4.34 0.25 10.91
C TYR A 24 3.01 0.92 11.22
N ASP A 25 3.09 2.18 11.64
CA ASP A 25 1.95 3.09 11.68
C ASP A 25 1.90 3.92 10.39
N VAL A 26 0.73 3.95 9.75
CA VAL A 26 0.53 4.70 8.51
C VAL A 26 -0.33 5.93 8.78
N VAL A 27 0.26 7.10 8.55
CA VAL A 27 -0.46 8.38 8.55
C VAL A 27 -0.48 8.93 7.13
N ALA A 28 -1.66 8.98 6.52
CA ALA A 28 -1.84 9.47 5.16
C ALA A 28 -2.85 10.61 5.08
N ARG A 29 -2.57 11.58 4.20
CA ARG A 29 -3.52 12.62 3.79
C ARG A 29 -3.89 12.39 2.34
N ILE A 30 -5.18 12.26 2.08
CA ILE A 30 -5.72 11.96 0.76
C ILE A 30 -6.79 13.00 0.44
N SER A 31 -6.77 13.53 -0.78
CA SER A 31 -7.70 14.56 -1.25
C SER A 31 -8.14 14.27 -2.69
N GLY A 32 -9.42 14.53 -2.99
CA GLY A 32 -10.00 14.29 -4.31
C GLY A 32 -10.42 12.83 -4.54
N GLY A 33 -11.10 12.59 -5.67
CA GLY A 33 -11.57 11.25 -6.08
C GLY A 33 -12.68 10.66 -5.21
N GLY A 34 -13.01 9.39 -5.48
CA GLY A 34 -13.92 8.56 -4.67
C GLY A 34 -13.18 7.52 -3.84
N VAL A 35 -13.89 6.90 -2.88
CA VAL A 35 -13.33 5.94 -1.91
C VAL A 35 -12.50 4.82 -2.55
N SER A 36 -12.96 4.27 -3.68
CA SER A 36 -12.24 3.22 -4.41
C SER A 36 -10.91 3.72 -4.98
N GLY A 37 -10.92 4.87 -5.66
CA GLY A 37 -9.69 5.48 -6.20
C GLY A 37 -8.71 5.88 -5.10
N GLN A 38 -9.22 6.33 -3.95
CA GLN A 38 -8.41 6.65 -2.78
C GLN A 38 -7.76 5.41 -2.16
N ALA A 39 -8.43 4.24 -2.17
CA ALA A 39 -7.86 2.99 -1.68
C ALA A 39 -6.67 2.56 -2.54
N GLY A 40 -6.83 2.57 -3.87
CA GLY A 40 -5.74 2.27 -4.79
C GLY A 40 -4.58 3.27 -4.68
N ALA A 41 -4.88 4.56 -4.54
CA ALA A 41 -3.86 5.60 -4.34
C ALA A 41 -3.08 5.40 -3.03
N LEU A 42 -3.78 5.07 -1.93
CA LEU A 42 -3.13 4.79 -0.66
C LEU A 42 -2.29 3.51 -0.73
N ARG A 43 -2.78 2.44 -1.36
CA ARG A 43 -2.02 1.20 -1.57
C ARG A 43 -0.69 1.48 -2.29
N LEU A 44 -0.74 2.25 -3.38
CA LEU A 44 0.47 2.64 -4.12
C LEU A 44 1.42 3.49 -3.28
N GLY A 45 0.89 4.44 -2.50
CA GLY A 45 1.66 5.26 -1.57
C GLY A 45 2.39 4.41 -0.54
N VAL A 46 1.66 3.51 0.13
CA VAL A 46 2.21 2.56 1.12
C VAL A 46 3.30 1.69 0.50
N ALA A 47 3.06 1.09 -0.66
CA ALA A 47 4.04 0.23 -1.32
C ALA A 47 5.34 0.98 -1.65
N ARG A 48 5.25 2.22 -2.12
CA ARG A 48 6.43 3.06 -2.39
C ARG A 48 7.19 3.42 -1.12
N SER A 49 6.48 3.81 -0.07
CA SER A 49 7.10 4.10 1.24
C SER A 49 7.80 2.87 1.83
N LEU A 50 7.21 1.68 1.73
CA LEU A 50 7.85 0.43 2.18
C LEU A 50 9.07 0.09 1.32
N ASN A 51 9.00 0.27 0.00
CA ASN A 51 10.14 0.11 -0.87
C ASN A 51 11.28 1.06 -0.50
N GLU A 52 10.98 2.33 -0.19
CA GLU A 52 12.01 3.32 0.19
C GLU A 52 12.59 3.05 1.58
N ALA A 53 11.81 2.49 2.51
CA ALA A 53 12.27 2.15 3.85
C ALA A 53 13.33 1.04 3.86
N ASP A 54 13.23 0.07 2.94
CA ASP A 54 14.20 -1.03 2.80
C ASP A 54 14.19 -1.55 1.35
N VAL A 55 14.95 -0.88 0.48
CA VAL A 55 14.96 -1.16 -0.96
C VAL A 55 15.48 -2.56 -1.26
N ASP A 56 16.51 -3.00 -0.54
CA ASP A 56 17.20 -4.27 -0.81
C ASP A 56 16.30 -5.46 -0.49
N ASN A 57 15.51 -5.38 0.59
CA ASN A 57 14.62 -6.47 1.00
C ASN A 57 13.22 -6.39 0.36
N ASN A 58 12.69 -5.19 0.10
CA ASN A 58 11.29 -5.04 -0.28
C ASN A 58 11.05 -4.93 -1.79
N ARG A 59 12.00 -4.37 -2.55
CA ARG A 59 11.78 -4.01 -3.97
C ARG A 59 11.41 -5.19 -4.84
N ALA A 60 12.12 -6.31 -4.71
CA ALA A 60 11.90 -7.49 -5.54
C ALA A 60 10.48 -8.05 -5.35
N THR A 61 10.06 -8.18 -4.10
CA THR A 61 8.74 -8.71 -3.72
C THR A 61 7.62 -7.77 -4.17
N LEU A 62 7.75 -6.46 -3.90
CA LEU A 62 6.75 -5.47 -4.30
C LEU A 62 6.63 -5.34 -5.82
N LYS A 63 7.75 -5.40 -6.55
CA LYS A 63 7.74 -5.38 -8.02
C LYS A 63 7.07 -6.62 -8.59
N LYS A 64 7.38 -7.81 -8.06
CA LYS A 64 6.78 -9.08 -8.48
C LYS A 64 5.26 -9.11 -8.23
N ALA A 65 4.81 -8.51 -7.13
CA ALA A 65 3.40 -8.37 -6.79
C ALA A 65 2.67 -7.23 -7.53
N GLY A 66 3.37 -6.45 -8.36
CA GLY A 66 2.76 -5.37 -9.15
C GLY A 66 2.49 -4.07 -8.39
N PHE A 67 2.95 -3.91 -7.15
CA PHE A 67 2.62 -2.74 -6.32
C PHE A 67 3.43 -1.47 -6.61
N LEU A 68 4.49 -1.55 -7.43
CA LEU A 68 5.33 -0.39 -7.77
C LEU A 68 4.93 0.28 -9.09
N SER A 69 4.06 -0.37 -9.87
CA SER A 69 3.54 0.18 -11.12
C SER A 69 2.35 1.09 -10.82
N ARG A 70 2.28 2.23 -11.51
CA ARG A 70 1.07 3.04 -11.56
C ARG A 70 0.21 2.47 -12.68
N ASP A 71 -1.00 2.01 -12.35
CA ASP A 71 -2.05 1.72 -13.33
C ASP A 71 -2.44 3.03 -14.05
#